data_AF-A0A6P8IKG5-F1
#
_entry.id   AF-A0A6P8IKG5-F1
#
_cell.length_a   1.000
_cell.length_b   1.000
_cell.length_c   1.000
_cell.angle_alpha   90.00
_cell.angle_beta   90.00
_cell.angle_gamma   90.00
#
_symmetry.space_group_name_H-M   'P 1'
#
loop_
_entity.id
_entity.type
_entity.pdbx_description
1 polymer ?
#
loop_
_entity_poly.entity_id
_entity_poly.type
_entity_poly.pdbx_seq_one_letter_code
_entity_poly.pdbx_strand_id
1 'polypeptide(L)'
;MFLLDRSKTTIDDLRLVSQASREARLDQELARFEENLDIMLADKNTFLLDLYRRLKQARSTYKSWNRRTAGGGRATDFVSVEQIEELVDWQQKKQKRKDKKDSLSVDPDSDQQVDMLLRFLLAFKESKELLEQFRTKIFLPLFEFFNDDPKRHLPKALASVVWRWEGLLTPGPINHRLFSPQSADALYYTETSTKPRDSQFNLILRLVPDLMLKAFEALCLAKQWRSKIGPWGYPRELKYIHSKWIPEKKQENNLAFERAQRRKFEYATCQVKLDALQGEMENTETVLGDSSTGIKKPERETGAISGRFEDVHHRIDNFRENVRTASLERSRLAKDLCKLRDHITMLQEEMKTEQRDIQNIRAQLVKAEMNTKYSDEKEMTKLLEDDLEDSVHRCTHLRKEISKAEQEYKEQMIRYHSTNTRLNSFRRGIDSARSEQLSLNTSLLTTRERQRKQEKSFIAANDNFNLLREELRKSKLTKQVLLRQMLQPRNEETAREKKRTVLDI
;
A
#
# COMPACT_ATOMS: atom_id res chain seq x y z
N MET A 1 50.40 -13.34 -25.37
CA MET A 1 50.26 -13.94 -26.71
C MET A 1 49.34 -15.14 -26.53
N PHE A 2 48.05 -15.00 -26.85
CA PHE A 2 47.09 -16.10 -26.77
C PHE A 2 46.74 -16.48 -28.21
N LEU A 3 47.06 -17.72 -28.57
CA LEU A 3 46.72 -18.34 -29.85
C LEU A 3 45.20 -18.57 -29.86
N LEU A 4 44.49 -17.79 -30.67
CA LEU A 4 43.07 -17.97 -30.94
C LEU A 4 42.92 -19.12 -31.94
N ASP A 5 42.37 -20.22 -31.46
CA ASP A 5 41.90 -21.32 -32.30
C ASP A 5 40.67 -20.88 -33.09
N ARG A 6 40.62 -21.24 -34.37
CA ARG A 6 39.69 -20.71 -35.39
C ARG A 6 38.32 -21.41 -35.38
N SER A 7 37.64 -21.45 -34.23
CA SER A 7 36.26 -21.96 -34.18
C SER A 7 35.28 -20.94 -33.57
N LYS A 8 34.51 -20.29 -34.45
CA LYS A 8 33.21 -19.63 -34.20
C LYS A 8 33.06 -18.84 -32.89
N THR A 9 33.96 -17.91 -32.59
CA THR A 9 33.62 -16.80 -31.68
C THR A 9 32.90 -15.71 -32.48
N THR A 10 31.61 -15.51 -32.22
CA THR A 10 30.84 -14.40 -32.82
C THR A 10 31.16 -13.08 -32.14
N ILE A 11 30.90 -11.95 -32.80
CA ILE A 11 31.05 -10.59 -32.21
C ILE A 11 30.24 -10.47 -30.91
N ASP A 12 29.13 -11.19 -30.78
CA ASP A 12 28.32 -11.23 -29.56
C ASP A 12 28.99 -12.03 -28.42
N ASP A 13 29.83 -13.04 -28.73
CA ASP A 13 30.65 -13.72 -27.72
C ASP A 13 31.76 -12.82 -27.16
N LEU A 14 32.34 -11.94 -27.99
CA LEU A 14 33.29 -10.91 -27.55
C LEU A 14 32.59 -9.79 -26.75
N ARG A 15 31.34 -9.45 -27.10
CA ARG A 15 30.51 -8.54 -26.31
C ARG A 15 30.16 -9.10 -24.94
N LEU A 16 29.92 -10.41 -24.79
CA LEU A 16 29.70 -11.06 -23.49
C LEU A 16 30.96 -11.08 -22.59
N VAL A 17 32.15 -10.90 -23.17
CA VAL A 17 33.45 -10.94 -22.47
C VAL A 17 34.00 -9.55 -22.15
N SER A 18 33.54 -8.48 -22.82
CA SER A 18 33.96 -7.10 -22.54
C SER A 18 33.62 -6.65 -21.12
N GLN A 19 34.53 -5.90 -20.50
CA GLN A 19 34.34 -5.35 -19.16
C GLN A 19 33.16 -4.36 -19.13
N ALA A 20 32.90 -3.64 -20.23
CA ALA A 20 31.79 -2.70 -20.35
C ALA A 20 30.41 -3.39 -20.36
N SER A 21 30.29 -4.59 -20.94
CA SER A 21 29.02 -5.33 -20.94
C SER A 21 28.72 -5.95 -19.57
N ARG A 22 29.75 -6.42 -18.86
CA ARG A 22 29.63 -6.92 -17.48
C ARG A 22 29.25 -5.80 -16.52
N GLU A 23 29.82 -4.61 -16.71
CA GLU A 23 29.41 -3.39 -15.99
C GLU A 23 27.94 -3.03 -16.26
N ALA A 24 27.52 -2.95 -17.53
CA ALA A 24 26.14 -2.62 -17.89
C ALA A 24 25.12 -3.65 -17.39
N ARG A 25 25.46 -4.95 -17.45
CA ARG A 25 24.63 -6.03 -16.91
C ARG A 25 24.47 -5.92 -15.40
N LEU A 26 25.55 -5.62 -14.68
CA LEU A 26 25.50 -5.43 -13.23
C LEU A 26 24.66 -4.20 -12.86
N ASP A 27 24.77 -3.11 -13.60
CA ASP A 27 23.96 -1.91 -13.40
C ASP A 27 22.46 -2.19 -13.63
N GLN A 28 22.14 -2.99 -14.66
CA GLN A 28 20.77 -3.45 -14.91
C GLN A 28 20.23 -4.35 -13.79
N GLU A 29 21.03 -5.29 -13.28
CA GLU A 29 20.61 -6.15 -12.18
C GLU A 29 20.47 -5.38 -10.85
N LEU A 30 21.30 -4.38 -10.60
CA LEU A 30 21.14 -3.46 -9.46
C LEU A 30 19.83 -2.67 -9.52
N ALA A 31 19.46 -2.17 -10.71
CA ALA A 31 18.19 -1.48 -10.91
C ALA A 31 16.98 -2.42 -10.76
N ARG A 32 17.03 -3.61 -11.35
CA ARG A 32 15.98 -4.64 -11.19
C ARG A 32 15.80 -5.07 -9.74
N PHE A 33 16.90 -5.21 -9.00
CA PHE A 33 16.85 -5.56 -7.59
C PHE A 33 16.22 -4.44 -6.74
N GLU A 34 16.49 -3.18 -7.07
CA GLU A 34 15.85 -2.03 -6.44
C GLU A 34 14.34 -2.00 -6.69
N GLU A 35 13.89 -2.23 -7.93
CA GLU A 35 12.46 -2.33 -8.28
C GLU A 35 11.77 -3.46 -7.50
N ASN A 36 12.39 -4.64 -7.43
CA ASN A 36 11.87 -5.78 -6.67
C ASN A 36 11.76 -5.47 -5.17
N LEU A 37 12.72 -4.74 -4.61
CA LEU A 37 12.65 -4.29 -3.22
C LEU A 37 11.51 -3.30 -2.99
N ASP A 38 11.34 -2.31 -3.86
CA ASP A 38 10.28 -1.30 -3.72
C ASP A 38 8.88 -1.92 -3.76
N ILE A 39 8.67 -2.93 -4.61
CA ILE A 39 7.39 -3.68 -4.68
C ILE A 39 7.09 -4.39 -3.35
N MET A 40 8.08 -5.04 -2.73
CA MET A 40 7.91 -5.67 -1.40
C MET A 40 7.68 -4.68 -0.26
N LEU A 41 8.10 -3.42 -0.43
CA LEU A 41 8.02 -2.36 0.59
C LEU A 41 6.70 -1.56 0.56
N ALA A 42 5.80 -1.82 -0.37
CA ALA A 42 4.60 -1.00 -0.62
C ALA A 42 3.54 -1.02 0.50
N ASP A 43 3.49 -2.07 1.34
CA ASP A 43 2.41 -2.30 2.32
C ASP A 43 2.85 -2.25 3.81
N LYS A 44 3.87 -1.44 4.13
CA LYS A 44 4.53 -1.44 5.46
C LYS A 44 3.64 -1.04 6.65
N ASN A 45 2.74 -0.07 6.47
CA ASN A 45 2.11 0.62 7.60
C ASN A 45 0.98 -0.20 8.25
N THR A 46 0.34 -1.09 7.50
CA THR A 46 -0.74 -1.97 8.00
C THR A 46 -0.24 -3.37 8.35
N PHE A 47 0.81 -3.85 7.67
CA PHE A 47 1.32 -5.22 7.83
C PHE A 47 1.68 -5.59 9.28
N LEU A 48 2.45 -4.76 9.98
CA LEU A 48 2.93 -5.09 11.34
C LEU A 48 1.81 -5.09 12.38
N LEU A 49 0.87 -4.13 12.27
CA LEU A 49 -0.27 -4.03 13.19
C LEU A 49 -1.21 -5.23 13.02
N ASP A 50 -1.50 -5.61 11.78
CA ASP A 50 -2.40 -6.73 11.49
C ASP A 50 -1.75 -8.08 11.80
N LEU A 51 -0.44 -8.22 11.55
CA LEU A 51 0.34 -9.40 11.97
C LEU A 51 0.34 -9.56 13.49
N TYR A 52 0.54 -8.48 14.26
CA TYR A 52 0.50 -8.52 15.71
C TYR A 52 -0.88 -8.95 16.24
N ARG A 53 -1.97 -8.36 15.72
CA ARG A 53 -3.34 -8.75 16.08
C ARG A 53 -3.60 -10.23 15.78
N ARG A 54 -3.14 -10.68 14.61
CA ARG A 54 -3.30 -12.07 14.17
C ARG A 54 -2.52 -13.05 15.02
N LEU A 55 -1.26 -12.75 15.37
CA LEU A 55 -0.44 -13.59 16.26
C LEU A 55 -1.06 -13.70 17.65
N LYS A 56 -1.60 -12.61 18.19
CA LYS A 56 -2.34 -12.61 19.47
C LYS A 56 -3.57 -13.52 19.42
N GLN A 57 -4.36 -13.42 18.35
CA GLN A 57 -5.53 -14.28 18.12
C GLN A 57 -5.16 -15.75 17.95
N ALA A 58 -4.12 -16.03 17.16
CA ALA A 58 -3.65 -17.39 16.89
C ALA A 58 -3.14 -18.06 18.17
N ARG A 59 -2.37 -17.35 18.99
CA ARG A 59 -1.92 -17.84 20.30
C ARG A 59 -3.07 -18.10 21.27
N SER A 60 -4.05 -17.21 21.36
CA SER A 60 -5.24 -17.41 22.20
C SER A 60 -5.98 -18.68 21.80
N THR A 61 -6.20 -18.85 20.49
CA THR A 61 -6.88 -20.01 19.92
C THR A 61 -6.10 -21.30 20.19
N TYR A 62 -4.78 -21.29 19.96
CA TYR A 62 -3.90 -22.42 20.23
C TYR A 62 -3.87 -22.79 21.72
N LYS A 63 -3.74 -21.80 22.63
CA LYS A 63 -3.78 -22.01 24.09
C LYS A 63 -5.11 -22.60 24.55
N SER A 64 -6.23 -22.12 24.00
CA SER A 64 -7.57 -22.62 24.32
C SER A 64 -7.78 -24.07 23.88
N TRP A 65 -7.18 -24.46 22.76
CA TRP A 65 -7.21 -25.83 22.25
C TRP A 65 -6.27 -26.73 23.07
N ASN A 66 -5.04 -26.30 23.29
CA ASN A 66 -4.03 -27.09 24.00
C ASN A 66 -4.44 -27.38 25.45
N ARG A 67 -5.10 -26.43 26.14
CA ARG A 67 -5.69 -26.64 27.47
C ARG A 67 -6.76 -27.74 27.51
N ARG A 68 -7.42 -28.04 26.38
CA ARG A 68 -8.46 -29.08 26.28
C ARG A 68 -7.90 -30.46 25.94
N THR A 69 -6.71 -30.55 25.36
CA THR A 69 -6.16 -31.80 24.80
C THR A 69 -4.90 -32.31 25.47
N ALA A 70 -4.05 -31.45 26.04
CA ALA A 70 -2.82 -31.85 26.72
C ALA A 70 -2.56 -30.95 27.93
N GLY A 71 -2.63 -31.52 29.13
CA GLY A 71 -2.54 -30.81 30.40
C GLY A 71 -1.43 -29.76 30.45
N GLY A 72 -1.81 -28.47 30.36
CA GLY A 72 -1.13 -27.33 30.97
C GLY A 72 0.33 -27.02 30.59
N GLY A 73 0.93 -27.66 29.60
CA GLY A 73 2.32 -27.40 29.19
C GLY A 73 2.51 -26.00 28.59
N ARG A 74 3.58 -25.31 29.02
CA ARG A 74 3.95 -23.90 28.76
C ARG A 74 3.47 -23.35 27.42
N ALA A 75 2.79 -22.20 27.48
CA ALA A 75 2.40 -21.42 26.30
C ALA A 75 3.66 -21.14 25.45
N THR A 76 3.73 -21.70 24.24
CA THR A 76 4.82 -21.46 23.32
C THR A 76 4.89 -19.97 22.99
N ASP A 77 6.00 -19.35 23.33
CA ASP A 77 6.39 -18.09 22.72
C ASP A 77 6.84 -18.40 21.28
N PHE A 78 6.42 -17.59 20.31
CA PHE A 78 6.81 -17.81 18.91
C PHE A 78 8.22 -17.27 18.71
N VAL A 79 9.21 -18.18 18.67
CA VAL A 79 10.64 -17.85 18.60
C VAL A 79 11.26 -18.32 17.27
N SER A 80 10.57 -19.17 16.50
CA SER A 80 10.99 -19.60 15.15
C SER A 80 9.89 -19.42 14.11
N VAL A 81 10.29 -19.39 12.84
CA VAL A 81 9.37 -19.35 11.69
C VAL A 81 8.64 -20.69 11.53
N GLU A 82 9.32 -21.81 11.79
CA GLU A 82 8.74 -23.17 11.76
C GLU A 82 7.52 -23.30 12.67
N GLN A 83 7.53 -22.68 13.85
CA GLN A 83 6.38 -22.67 14.75
C GLN A 83 5.16 -21.95 14.16
N ILE A 84 5.38 -20.97 13.28
CA ILE A 84 4.30 -20.27 12.57
C ILE A 84 3.80 -21.15 11.42
N GLU A 85 4.69 -21.84 10.69
CA GLU A 85 4.32 -22.82 9.66
C GLU A 85 3.44 -23.93 10.24
N GLU A 86 3.88 -24.55 11.35
CA GLU A 86 3.11 -25.58 12.07
C GLU A 86 1.73 -25.06 12.51
N LEU A 87 1.66 -23.80 12.96
CA LEU A 87 0.41 -23.17 13.39
C LEU A 87 -0.55 -22.95 12.21
N VAL A 88 -0.05 -22.52 11.07
CA VAL A 88 -0.82 -22.34 9.83
C VAL A 88 -1.34 -23.70 9.35
N ASP A 89 -0.48 -24.71 9.31
CA ASP A 89 -0.84 -26.09 8.95
C ASP A 89 -1.93 -26.66 9.87
N TRP A 90 -1.80 -26.43 11.17
CA TRP A 90 -2.80 -26.86 12.14
C TRP A 90 -4.15 -26.16 11.91
N GLN A 91 -4.16 -24.86 11.64
CA GLN A 91 -5.38 -24.11 11.35
C GLN A 91 -6.07 -24.59 10.07
N GLN A 92 -5.30 -24.82 9.01
CA GLN A 92 -5.83 -25.36 7.76
C GLN A 92 -6.40 -26.78 7.93
N LYS A 93 -5.72 -27.65 8.69
CA LYS A 93 -6.21 -29.00 9.01
C LYS A 93 -7.50 -28.96 9.85
N LYS A 94 -7.64 -27.98 10.75
CA LYS A 94 -8.85 -27.76 11.55
C LYS A 94 -10.02 -27.27 10.69
N GLN A 95 -9.77 -26.33 9.79
CA GLN A 95 -10.79 -25.80 8.87
C GLN A 95 -11.33 -26.91 7.96
N LYS A 96 -10.45 -27.71 7.34
CA LYS A 96 -10.82 -28.87 6.52
C LYS A 96 -11.67 -29.91 7.27
N ARG A 97 -11.51 -30.05 8.59
CA ARG A 97 -12.34 -30.94 9.43
C ARG A 97 -13.73 -30.35 9.73
N LYS A 98 -13.85 -29.02 9.76
CA LYS A 98 -15.11 -28.31 9.99
C LYS A 98 -15.95 -28.28 8.71
N ASP A 99 -15.34 -27.98 7.57
CA ASP A 99 -16.01 -27.95 6.26
C ASP A 99 -16.53 -29.33 5.85
N LYS A 100 -15.90 -30.42 6.33
CA LYS A 100 -16.36 -31.80 6.13
C LYS A 100 -17.55 -32.20 7.03
N LYS A 101 -17.86 -31.40 8.06
CA LYS A 101 -18.94 -31.64 9.03
C LYS A 101 -20.14 -30.73 8.80
N ASP A 102 -19.92 -29.56 8.21
CA ASP A 102 -20.92 -28.54 7.90
C ASP A 102 -21.16 -28.43 6.36
N SER A 103 -21.23 -29.54 5.64
CA SER A 103 -21.49 -29.55 4.18
C SER A 103 -22.96 -29.29 3.81
N LEU A 104 -23.66 -28.46 4.59
CA LEU A 104 -24.99 -27.93 4.32
C LEU A 104 -24.99 -26.50 4.89
N SER A 105 -24.98 -25.51 3.99
CA SER A 105 -24.99 -24.05 4.23
C SER A 105 -23.63 -23.39 4.52
N VAL A 106 -22.96 -22.85 3.50
CA VAL A 106 -22.25 -21.56 3.60
C VAL A 106 -22.22 -20.86 2.23
N ASP A 107 -22.62 -19.59 2.24
CA ASP A 107 -22.45 -18.57 1.20
C ASP A 107 -21.00 -18.50 0.65
N PRO A 108 -20.79 -18.36 -0.67
CA PRO A 108 -19.45 -18.22 -1.25
C PRO A 108 -18.83 -16.81 -1.09
N ASP A 109 -19.44 -15.91 -0.32
CA ASP A 109 -19.12 -14.47 -0.32
C ASP A 109 -18.40 -13.98 0.96
N SER A 110 -17.79 -14.86 1.76
CA SER A 110 -16.81 -14.41 2.75
C SER A 110 -15.50 -14.10 2.03
N ASP A 111 -15.29 -12.81 1.75
CA ASP A 111 -14.02 -12.18 1.39
C ASP A 111 -12.83 -13.06 1.80
N GLN A 112 -12.07 -13.50 0.80
CA GLN A 112 -10.85 -14.28 0.96
C GLN A 112 -9.77 -13.37 1.56
N GLN A 113 -9.96 -12.92 2.80
CA GLN A 113 -8.97 -12.15 3.54
C GLN A 113 -7.75 -13.04 3.73
N VAL A 114 -6.71 -12.77 2.93
CA VAL A 114 -5.45 -13.51 2.97
C VAL A 114 -4.94 -13.51 4.41
N ASP A 115 -4.77 -14.70 4.98
CA ASP A 115 -4.32 -14.86 6.36
C ASP A 115 -2.96 -14.17 6.55
N MET A 116 -2.87 -13.23 7.49
CA MET A 116 -1.64 -12.49 7.76
C MET A 116 -0.47 -13.39 8.16
N LEU A 117 -0.73 -14.57 8.73
CA LEU A 117 0.34 -15.55 8.99
C LEU A 117 0.89 -16.15 7.69
N LEU A 118 0.02 -16.43 6.72
CA LEU A 118 0.42 -16.90 5.40
C LEU A 118 1.18 -15.81 4.64
N ARG A 119 0.73 -14.56 4.76
CA ARG A 119 1.40 -13.39 4.19
C ARG A 119 2.79 -13.16 4.79
N PHE A 120 2.96 -13.41 6.09
CA PHE A 120 4.27 -13.39 6.75
C PHE A 120 5.21 -14.48 6.21
N LEU A 121 4.73 -15.72 6.06
CA LEU A 121 5.53 -16.82 5.51
C LEU A 121 5.91 -16.57 4.04
N LEU A 122 4.99 -15.99 3.27
CA LEU A 122 5.25 -15.58 1.90
C LEU A 122 6.34 -14.51 1.83
N ALA A 123 6.27 -13.46 2.66
CA ALA A 123 7.32 -12.43 2.73
C ALA A 123 8.69 -13.00 3.17
N PHE A 124 8.69 -13.98 4.08
CA PHE A 124 9.91 -14.67 4.48
C PHE A 124 10.52 -15.48 3.33
N LYS A 125 9.69 -16.20 2.58
CA LYS A 125 10.11 -16.94 1.38
C LYS A 125 10.63 -16.01 0.28
N GLU A 126 9.92 -14.92 0.00
CA GLU A 126 10.35 -13.90 -0.96
C GLU A 126 11.69 -13.28 -0.58
N SER A 127 11.93 -13.03 0.71
CA SER A 127 13.23 -12.56 1.19
C SER A 127 14.36 -13.57 0.93
N LYS A 128 14.07 -14.87 1.05
CA LYS A 128 15.03 -15.93 0.72
C LYS A 128 15.35 -15.96 -0.77
N GLU A 129 14.33 -15.81 -1.62
CA GLU A 129 14.51 -15.71 -3.07
C GLU A 129 15.31 -14.46 -3.46
N LEU A 130 15.04 -13.32 -2.80
CA LEU A 130 15.81 -12.09 -2.98
C LEU A 130 17.27 -12.25 -2.59
N LEU A 131 17.57 -12.92 -1.47
CA LEU A 131 18.95 -13.17 -1.04
C LEU A 131 19.70 -14.00 -2.09
N GLU A 132 19.08 -15.04 -2.64
CA GLU A 132 19.68 -15.89 -3.67
C GLU A 132 19.90 -15.11 -4.98
N GLN A 133 18.91 -14.31 -5.40
CA GLN A 133 19.06 -13.43 -6.56
C GLN A 133 20.19 -12.41 -6.36
N PHE A 134 20.25 -11.79 -5.20
CA PHE A 134 21.32 -10.85 -4.85
C PHE A 134 22.69 -11.53 -4.86
N ARG A 135 22.80 -12.71 -4.26
CA ARG A 135 24.04 -13.50 -4.23
C ARG A 135 24.53 -13.81 -5.63
N THR A 136 23.67 -14.41 -6.44
CA THR A 136 24.03 -14.94 -7.76
C THR A 136 24.24 -13.85 -8.81
N LYS A 137 23.44 -12.78 -8.79
CA LYS A 137 23.44 -11.77 -9.86
C LYS A 137 24.20 -10.50 -9.54
N ILE A 138 24.46 -10.20 -8.25
CA ILE A 138 25.10 -8.95 -7.82
C ILE A 138 26.36 -9.24 -7.01
N PHE A 139 26.25 -9.94 -5.88
CA PHE A 139 27.35 -10.13 -4.95
C PHE A 139 28.50 -10.95 -5.54
N LEU A 140 28.22 -12.12 -6.12
CA LEU A 140 29.23 -12.95 -6.77
C LEU A 140 29.87 -12.23 -7.96
N PRO A 141 29.14 -11.64 -8.91
CA PRO A 141 29.75 -10.85 -9.98
C PRO A 141 30.60 -9.66 -9.51
N LEU A 142 30.19 -8.95 -8.46
CA LEU A 142 31.01 -7.90 -7.84
C LEU A 142 32.32 -8.45 -7.29
N PHE A 143 32.26 -9.61 -6.65
CA PHE A 143 33.42 -10.25 -6.05
C PHE A 143 34.34 -10.92 -7.08
N GLU A 144 33.80 -11.55 -8.12
CA GLU A 144 34.56 -12.28 -9.14
C GLU A 144 35.22 -11.36 -10.15
N PHE A 145 34.55 -10.28 -10.57
CA PHE A 145 35.02 -9.42 -11.65
C PHE A 145 35.66 -8.11 -11.19
N PHE A 146 35.41 -7.68 -9.95
CA PHE A 146 35.80 -6.34 -9.49
C PHE A 146 36.48 -6.30 -8.11
N ASN A 147 36.96 -7.45 -7.61
CA ASN A 147 37.68 -7.54 -6.35
C ASN A 147 39.20 -7.46 -6.55
N ASP A 148 39.69 -6.25 -6.83
CA ASP A 148 41.14 -6.00 -6.98
C ASP A 148 41.91 -6.07 -5.64
N ASP A 149 41.23 -5.97 -4.49
CA ASP A 149 41.85 -6.13 -3.16
C ASP A 149 40.81 -6.54 -2.07
N PRO A 150 40.91 -7.77 -1.52
CA PRO A 150 39.98 -8.28 -0.50
C PRO A 150 40.07 -7.57 0.85
N LYS A 151 41.07 -6.69 1.07
CA LYS A 151 41.24 -5.91 2.31
C LYS A 151 40.38 -4.64 2.37
N ARG A 152 39.67 -4.29 1.30
CA ARG A 152 38.82 -3.10 1.25
C ARG A 152 37.61 -3.23 2.19
N HIS A 153 37.26 -2.12 2.83
CA HIS A 153 36.15 -2.05 3.79
C HIS A 153 34.79 -2.45 3.19
N LEU A 154 34.53 -2.08 1.93
CA LEU A 154 33.22 -2.31 1.27
C LEU A 154 32.91 -3.79 1.00
N PRO A 155 33.79 -4.58 0.37
CA PRO A 155 33.59 -6.03 0.23
C PRO A 155 33.32 -6.73 1.57
N LYS A 156 34.11 -6.38 2.59
CA LYS A 156 33.98 -6.95 3.95
C LYS A 156 32.65 -6.56 4.61
N ALA A 157 32.23 -5.30 4.48
CA ALA A 157 30.96 -4.82 5.00
C ALA A 157 29.77 -5.51 4.29
N LEU A 158 29.84 -5.62 2.96
CA LEU A 158 28.79 -6.28 2.16
C LEU A 158 28.67 -7.76 2.51
N ALA A 159 29.81 -8.49 2.59
CA ALA A 159 29.82 -9.89 3.01
C ALA A 159 29.24 -10.07 4.43
N SER A 160 29.53 -9.15 5.35
CA SER A 160 28.97 -9.17 6.71
C SER A 160 27.46 -8.92 6.74
N VAL A 161 26.92 -8.04 5.90
CA VAL A 161 25.48 -7.81 5.77
C VAL A 161 24.79 -9.03 5.18
N VAL A 162 25.32 -9.59 4.10
CA VAL A 162 24.81 -10.80 3.45
C VAL A 162 24.80 -11.98 4.43
N TRP A 163 25.86 -12.15 5.23
CA TRP A 163 25.92 -13.19 6.27
C TRP A 163 24.87 -13.00 7.37
N ARG A 164 24.63 -11.76 7.83
CA ARG A 164 23.58 -11.46 8.82
C ARG A 164 22.18 -11.70 8.23
N TRP A 165 21.97 -11.36 6.96
CA TRP A 165 20.72 -11.62 6.24
C TRP A 165 20.47 -13.13 6.13
N GLU A 166 21.46 -13.90 5.69
CA GLU A 166 21.41 -15.36 5.63
C GLU A 166 21.12 -15.97 7.01
N GLY A 167 21.79 -15.51 8.06
CA GLY A 167 21.60 -16.00 9.42
C GLY A 167 20.22 -15.71 10.03
N LEU A 168 19.46 -14.75 9.50
CA LEU A 168 18.06 -14.53 9.89
C LEU A 168 17.10 -15.46 9.15
N LEU A 169 17.52 -16.01 8.01
CA LEU A 169 16.74 -16.94 7.18
C LEU A 169 17.03 -18.42 7.50
N THR A 170 18.01 -18.70 8.36
CA THR A 170 18.33 -20.08 8.75
C THR A 170 17.19 -20.72 9.54
N PRO A 171 16.90 -22.01 9.32
CA PRO A 171 15.90 -22.75 10.07
C PRO A 171 16.25 -22.79 11.58
N GLY A 172 15.23 -22.90 12.43
CA GLY A 172 15.36 -22.89 13.89
C GLY A 172 15.07 -21.54 14.58
N PRO A 173 15.49 -21.38 15.85
CA PRO A 173 15.22 -20.19 16.64
C PRO A 173 15.88 -18.93 16.08
N ILE A 174 15.12 -17.85 15.97
CA ILE A 174 15.62 -16.58 15.41
C ILE A 174 16.69 -16.01 16.34
N ASN A 175 17.89 -15.82 15.81
CA ASN A 175 19.00 -15.24 16.55
C ASN A 175 18.82 -13.72 16.72
N HIS A 176 18.44 -13.30 17.93
CA HIS A 176 18.20 -11.90 18.26
C HIS A 176 19.40 -10.97 18.03
N ARG A 177 20.62 -11.50 17.97
CA ARG A 177 21.87 -10.72 17.78
C ARG A 177 22.09 -10.25 16.35
N LEU A 178 21.39 -10.84 15.38
CA LEU A 178 21.54 -10.50 13.97
C LEU A 178 20.69 -9.30 13.56
N PHE A 179 19.72 -8.92 14.40
CA PHE A 179 18.85 -7.78 14.17
C PHE A 179 19.58 -6.44 14.24
N SER A 180 19.15 -5.52 13.37
CA SER A 180 19.54 -4.12 13.41
C SER A 180 18.80 -3.38 14.53
N PRO A 181 19.39 -2.32 15.11
CA PRO A 181 18.68 -1.44 16.05
C PRO A 181 17.43 -0.81 15.42
N GLN A 182 17.50 -0.43 14.14
CA GLN A 182 16.43 0.25 13.40
C GLN A 182 15.15 -0.60 13.27
N SER A 183 15.24 -1.93 13.26
CA SER A 183 14.03 -2.78 13.26
C SER A 183 13.32 -2.78 14.61
N ALA A 184 14.02 -2.46 15.71
CA ALA A 184 13.36 -2.25 16.99
C ALA A 184 12.55 -0.97 16.95
N ASP A 185 13.09 0.12 16.39
CA ASP A 185 12.45 1.43 16.28
C ASP A 185 11.14 1.35 15.49
N ALA A 186 11.09 0.54 14.42
CA ALA A 186 9.87 0.29 13.65
C ALA A 186 8.70 -0.26 14.50
N LEU A 187 8.99 -0.97 15.60
CA LEU A 187 7.99 -1.43 16.56
C LEU A 187 7.61 -0.39 17.64
N TYR A 188 8.47 0.62 17.87
CA TYR A 188 8.16 1.72 18.79
C TYR A 188 7.20 2.73 18.14
N TYR A 189 7.24 2.90 16.82
CA TYR A 189 6.38 3.84 16.08
C TYR A 189 5.02 3.26 15.69
N THR A 190 4.84 1.94 15.73
CA THR A 190 3.50 1.34 15.66
C THR A 190 2.83 1.52 17.02
N GLU A 191 1.64 2.12 17.07
CA GLU A 191 0.85 2.40 18.30
C GLU A 191 0.38 1.14 19.07
N THR A 192 1.16 0.05 19.04
CA THR A 192 1.02 -1.08 19.96
C THR A 192 1.42 -0.62 21.36
N SER A 193 0.41 -0.34 22.20
CA SER A 193 0.43 0.14 23.60
C SER A 193 1.30 -0.66 24.62
N THR A 194 2.28 -1.45 24.19
CA THR A 194 3.13 -2.26 25.07
C THR A 194 4.59 -1.96 24.82
N LYS A 195 5.29 -1.51 25.87
CA LYS A 195 6.75 -1.32 25.88
C LYS A 195 7.46 -2.54 25.23
N PRO A 196 8.44 -2.34 24.34
CA PRO A 196 8.99 -3.40 23.48
C PRO A 196 9.98 -4.36 24.16
N ARG A 197 10.20 -4.23 25.48
CA ARG A 197 11.02 -5.21 26.22
C ARG A 197 10.28 -6.54 26.48
N ASP A 198 8.94 -6.57 26.41
CA ASP A 198 8.14 -7.71 26.90
C ASP A 198 7.18 -8.34 25.88
N SER A 199 7.30 -8.02 24.58
CA SER A 199 6.49 -8.67 23.56
C SER A 199 7.06 -10.07 23.25
N GLN A 200 6.32 -11.12 23.64
CA GLN A 200 6.60 -12.54 23.33
C GLN A 200 6.64 -12.87 21.83
N PHE A 201 6.40 -11.87 20.96
CA PHE A 201 6.44 -11.97 19.50
C PHE A 201 7.48 -11.04 18.86
N ASN A 202 8.30 -10.35 19.67
CA ASN A 202 9.20 -9.30 19.20
C ASN A 202 10.12 -9.77 18.05
N LEU A 203 10.68 -10.97 18.16
CA LEU A 203 11.57 -11.52 17.12
C LEU A 203 10.83 -11.76 15.80
N ILE A 204 9.61 -12.28 15.85
CA ILE A 204 8.77 -12.51 14.66
C ILE A 204 8.38 -11.19 13.99
N LEU A 205 7.93 -10.21 14.78
CA LEU A 205 7.49 -8.93 14.26
C LEU A 205 8.64 -8.13 13.64
N ARG A 206 9.86 -8.27 14.17
CA ARG A 206 11.06 -7.62 13.62
C ARG A 206 11.64 -8.32 12.40
N LEU A 207 11.33 -9.60 12.20
CA LEU A 207 11.97 -10.42 11.18
C LEU A 207 11.84 -9.83 9.79
N VAL A 208 10.62 -9.65 9.30
CA VAL A 208 10.38 -9.12 7.94
C VAL A 208 10.94 -7.70 7.78
N PRO A 209 10.69 -6.73 8.69
CA PRO A 209 11.32 -5.42 8.62
C PRO A 209 12.85 -5.46 8.56
N ASP A 210 13.51 -6.30 9.37
CA ASP A 210 14.97 -6.36 9.39
C ASP A 210 15.54 -7.04 8.14
N LEU A 211 14.89 -8.09 7.63
CA LEU A 211 15.25 -8.72 6.36
C LEU A 211 15.23 -7.69 5.21
N MET A 212 14.22 -6.82 5.19
CA MET A 212 14.15 -5.73 4.21
C MET A 212 15.24 -4.68 4.42
N LEU A 213 15.53 -4.30 5.68
CA LEU A 213 16.64 -3.39 5.98
C LEU A 213 17.99 -3.97 5.54
N LYS A 214 18.22 -5.27 5.73
CA LYS A 214 19.44 -5.95 5.29
C LYS A 214 19.56 -5.99 3.78
N ALA A 215 18.46 -6.23 3.07
CA ALA A 215 18.46 -6.19 1.61
C ALA A 215 18.74 -4.78 1.08
N PHE A 216 18.18 -3.74 1.70
CA PHE A 216 18.46 -2.35 1.37
C PHE A 216 19.90 -1.93 1.69
N GLU A 217 20.42 -2.33 2.86
CA GLU A 217 21.82 -2.10 3.28
C GLU A 217 22.79 -2.78 2.29
N ALA A 218 22.49 -4.01 1.87
CA ALA A 218 23.26 -4.75 0.88
C ALA A 218 23.25 -4.06 -0.49
N LEU A 219 22.09 -3.60 -0.97
CA LEU A 219 21.97 -2.84 -2.21
C LEU A 219 22.78 -1.53 -2.15
N CYS A 220 22.66 -0.77 -1.07
CA CYS A 220 23.40 0.48 -0.89
C CYS A 220 24.91 0.25 -0.93
N LEU A 221 25.40 -0.77 -0.23
CA LEU A 221 26.82 -1.14 -0.23
C LEU A 221 27.28 -1.62 -1.61
N ALA A 222 26.46 -2.39 -2.33
CA ALA A 222 26.75 -2.82 -3.70
C ALA A 222 26.82 -1.65 -4.67
N LYS A 223 25.86 -0.71 -4.62
CA LYS A 223 25.87 0.53 -5.41
C LYS A 223 27.09 1.40 -5.09
N GLN A 224 27.45 1.54 -3.82
CA GLN A 224 28.65 2.27 -3.40
C GLN A 224 29.93 1.61 -3.91
N TRP A 225 30.02 0.28 -3.83
CA TRP A 225 31.15 -0.47 -4.38
C TRP A 225 31.22 -0.28 -5.90
N ARG A 226 30.11 -0.43 -6.62
CA ARG A 226 30.00 -0.18 -8.07
C ARG A 226 30.40 1.25 -8.46
N SER A 227 29.96 2.24 -7.69
CA SER A 227 30.27 3.67 -7.93
C SER A 227 31.75 3.98 -7.69
N LYS A 228 32.37 3.37 -6.68
CA LYS A 228 33.82 3.50 -6.45
C LYS A 228 34.67 2.80 -7.49
N ILE A 229 34.15 1.73 -8.09
CA ILE A 229 34.78 1.12 -9.25
C ILE A 229 34.76 2.13 -10.38
N GLY A 230 33.64 2.83 -10.67
CA GLY A 230 33.51 3.84 -11.72
C GLY A 230 33.33 3.22 -13.13
N PRO A 231 33.03 4.02 -14.17
CA PRO A 231 32.91 3.51 -15.55
C PRO A 231 34.31 3.36 -16.17
N TRP A 232 35.04 2.29 -15.83
CA TRP A 232 36.41 2.07 -16.34
C TRP A 232 36.49 1.16 -17.56
N GLY A 233 35.42 0.42 -17.89
CA GLY A 233 35.38 -0.42 -19.10
C GLY A 233 35.66 0.37 -20.38
N TYR A 234 34.93 1.46 -20.60
CA TYR A 234 35.04 2.25 -21.84
C TYR A 234 36.36 3.06 -21.96
N PRO A 235 36.87 3.75 -20.93
CA PRO A 235 38.14 4.47 -21.02
C PRO A 235 39.38 3.57 -21.12
N ARG A 236 39.38 2.37 -20.52
CA ARG A 236 40.48 1.38 -20.67
C ARG A 236 40.50 0.80 -22.08
N GLU A 237 39.34 0.44 -22.62
CA GLU A 237 39.21 -0.04 -24.00
C GLU A 237 39.59 1.05 -25.01
N LEU A 238 39.20 2.31 -24.77
CA LEU A 238 39.60 3.47 -25.59
C LEU A 238 41.10 3.77 -25.53
N LYS A 239 41.76 3.68 -24.37
CA LYS A 239 43.22 3.86 -24.26
C LYS A 239 43.97 2.77 -25.02
N TYR A 240 43.47 1.53 -24.97
CA TYR A 240 44.03 0.43 -25.74
C TYR A 240 43.91 0.66 -27.25
N ILE A 241 42.75 1.15 -27.73
CA ILE A 241 42.53 1.52 -29.14
C ILE A 241 43.42 2.70 -29.54
N HIS A 242 43.44 3.79 -28.76
CA HIS A 242 44.24 4.99 -29.06
C HIS A 242 45.76 4.71 -29.07
N SER A 243 46.26 3.83 -28.20
CA SER A 243 47.68 3.46 -28.15
C SER A 243 48.17 2.64 -29.36
N LYS A 244 47.26 2.04 -30.14
CA LYS A 244 47.59 1.19 -31.30
C LYS A 244 47.20 1.77 -32.67
N TRP A 245 46.30 2.76 -32.73
CA TRP A 245 45.67 3.18 -33.99
C TRP A 245 46.02 4.57 -34.52
N ILE A 246 46.80 5.40 -33.81
CA ILE A 246 47.18 6.73 -34.32
C ILE A 246 48.71 6.81 -34.49
N PRO A 247 49.25 6.64 -35.71
CA PRO A 247 50.62 7.00 -36.02
C PRO A 247 50.78 8.52 -36.01
N GLU A 248 51.67 9.01 -35.17
CA GLU A 248 52.14 10.40 -35.17
C GLU A 248 52.71 10.77 -36.56
N LYS A 249 52.15 11.79 -37.21
CA LYS A 249 52.89 12.54 -38.24
C LYS A 249 52.74 14.05 -38.06
N LYS A 250 53.88 14.63 -37.70
CA LYS A 250 54.23 16.05 -37.79
C LYS A 250 54.15 16.54 -39.24
N GLN A 251 53.67 17.75 -39.45
CA GLN A 251 54.12 18.63 -40.53
C GLN A 251 53.94 20.09 -40.09
N GLU A 252 55.03 20.68 -39.58
CA GLU A 252 55.22 22.12 -39.50
C GLU A 252 55.59 22.62 -40.89
N ASN A 253 54.78 23.53 -41.45
CA ASN A 253 55.18 24.71 -42.23
C ASN A 253 54.05 25.21 -43.16
N ASN A 254 52.99 25.78 -42.58
CA ASN A 254 52.25 26.93 -43.15
C ASN A 254 51.25 27.54 -42.14
N LEU A 255 51.71 27.73 -40.90
CA LEU A 255 50.87 28.07 -39.76
C LEU A 255 50.03 29.35 -39.93
N ALA A 256 50.47 30.35 -40.69
CA ALA A 256 49.74 31.63 -40.79
C ALA A 256 48.57 31.59 -41.79
N PHE A 257 48.77 30.99 -42.97
CA PHE A 257 47.73 30.86 -44.00
C PHE A 257 46.67 29.84 -43.58
N GLU A 258 47.11 28.71 -43.01
CA GLU A 258 46.21 27.71 -42.43
C GLU A 258 45.43 28.26 -41.25
N ARG A 259 46.04 29.07 -40.36
CA ARG A 259 45.31 29.75 -39.27
C ARG A 259 44.25 30.71 -39.79
N ALA A 260 44.52 31.46 -40.86
CA ALA A 260 43.55 32.42 -41.42
C ALA A 260 42.38 31.72 -42.13
N GLN A 261 42.63 30.66 -42.92
CA GLN A 261 41.57 29.83 -43.50
C GLN A 261 40.79 29.08 -42.41
N ARG A 262 41.48 28.56 -41.39
CA ARG A 262 40.87 27.90 -40.24
C ARG A 262 39.96 28.85 -39.45
N ARG A 263 40.35 30.10 -39.21
CA ARG A 263 39.47 31.10 -38.57
C ARG A 263 38.24 31.45 -39.40
N LYS A 264 38.35 31.57 -40.73
CA LYS A 264 37.21 31.79 -41.62
C LYS A 264 36.25 30.59 -41.62
N PHE A 265 36.80 29.38 -41.64
CA PHE A 265 36.02 28.14 -41.51
C PHE A 265 35.34 28.07 -40.14
N GLU A 266 36.07 28.30 -39.04
CA GLU A 266 35.54 28.34 -37.66
C GLU A 266 34.43 29.39 -37.50
N TYR A 267 34.56 30.57 -38.13
CA TYR A 267 33.50 31.59 -38.14
C TYR A 267 32.25 31.12 -38.89
N ALA A 268 32.40 30.50 -40.07
CA ALA A 268 31.28 29.95 -40.83
C ALA A 268 30.59 28.79 -40.08
N THR A 269 31.36 27.89 -39.46
CA THR A 269 30.83 26.82 -38.61
C THR A 269 30.11 27.38 -37.38
N CYS A 270 30.65 28.44 -36.75
CA CYS A 270 29.98 29.12 -35.64
C CYS A 270 28.66 29.78 -36.08
N GLN A 271 28.60 30.33 -37.29
CA GLN A 271 27.37 30.91 -37.84
C GLN A 271 26.28 29.84 -38.03
N VAL A 272 26.62 28.72 -38.67
CA VAL A 272 25.68 27.60 -38.83
C VAL A 272 25.21 27.07 -37.47
N LYS A 273 26.12 26.98 -36.49
CA LYS A 273 25.76 26.57 -35.12
C LYS A 273 24.82 27.56 -34.43
N LEU A 274 24.96 28.86 -34.67
CA LEU A 274 24.05 29.88 -34.13
C LEU A 274 22.66 29.77 -34.72
N ASP A 275 22.55 29.62 -36.04
CA ASP A 275 21.27 29.52 -36.73
C ASP A 275 20.54 28.23 -36.29
N ALA A 276 21.27 27.12 -36.12
CA ALA A 276 20.73 25.88 -35.55
C ALA A 276 20.24 26.05 -34.11
N LEU A 277 21.03 26.66 -33.22
CA LEU A 277 20.64 26.92 -31.83
C LEU A 277 19.43 27.86 -31.72
N GLN A 278 19.28 28.83 -32.63
CA GLN A 278 18.09 29.70 -32.68
C GLN A 278 16.85 28.91 -33.08
N GLY A 279 16.93 28.05 -34.10
CA GLY A 279 15.83 27.18 -34.49
C GLY A 279 15.44 26.19 -33.38
N GLU A 280 16.42 25.61 -32.68
CA GLU A 280 16.15 24.75 -31.52
C GLU A 280 15.47 25.51 -30.37
N MET A 281 15.87 26.77 -30.09
CA MET A 281 15.18 27.59 -29.09
C MET A 281 13.72 27.87 -29.45
N GLU A 282 13.44 28.29 -30.69
CA GLU A 282 12.06 28.55 -31.14
C GLU A 282 11.18 27.29 -31.04
N ASN A 283 11.74 26.12 -31.38
CA ASN A 283 11.07 24.83 -31.20
C ASN A 283 10.81 24.51 -29.72
N THR A 284 11.77 24.75 -28.83
CA THR A 284 11.55 24.52 -27.39
C THR A 284 10.57 25.52 -26.76
N GLU A 285 10.49 26.75 -27.28
CA GLU A 285 9.52 27.77 -26.86
C GLU A 285 8.08 27.37 -27.21
N THR A 286 7.86 26.84 -28.41
CA THR A 286 6.54 26.30 -28.81
C THR A 286 6.13 25.11 -27.95
N VAL A 287 7.04 24.18 -27.67
CA VAL A 287 6.82 23.04 -26.77
C VAL A 287 6.49 23.49 -25.34
N LEU A 288 7.12 24.56 -24.84
CA LEU A 288 6.79 25.16 -23.54
C LEU A 288 5.39 25.78 -23.51
N GLY A 289 5.00 26.48 -24.58
CA GLY A 289 3.65 27.02 -24.74
C GLY A 289 2.58 25.93 -24.70
N ASP A 290 2.78 24.86 -25.49
CA ASP A 290 1.87 23.72 -25.55
C ASP A 290 1.82 22.97 -24.20
N SER A 291 2.95 22.79 -23.53
CA SER A 291 3.01 22.15 -22.21
C SER A 291 2.30 22.98 -21.13
N SER A 292 2.44 24.32 -21.17
CA SER A 292 1.76 25.24 -20.24
C SER A 292 0.23 25.19 -20.40
N THR A 293 -0.27 25.12 -21.63
CA THR A 293 -1.71 24.94 -21.88
C THR A 293 -2.18 23.54 -21.48
N GLY A 294 -1.33 22.53 -21.67
CA GLY A 294 -1.56 21.14 -21.25
C GLY A 294 -1.79 20.98 -19.75
N ILE A 295 -1.08 21.74 -18.89
CA ILE A 295 -1.19 21.68 -17.42
C ILE A 295 -2.53 22.23 -16.90
N LYS A 296 -3.13 23.21 -17.57
CA LYS A 296 -4.40 23.84 -17.13
C LYS A 296 -5.61 22.89 -17.23
N LYS A 297 -5.53 21.88 -18.10
CA LYS A 297 -6.61 20.91 -18.32
C LYS A 297 -6.81 19.96 -17.13
N PRO A 298 -5.80 19.20 -16.66
CA PRO A 298 -5.96 18.34 -15.49
C PRO A 298 -6.24 19.15 -14.21
N GLU A 299 -5.78 20.40 -14.11
CA GLU A 299 -6.08 21.28 -12.97
C GLU A 299 -7.58 21.55 -12.82
N ARG A 300 -8.27 21.88 -13.93
CA ARG A 300 -9.73 22.05 -13.96
C ARG A 300 -10.46 20.75 -13.63
N GLU A 301 -9.98 19.62 -14.16
CA GLU A 301 -10.53 18.29 -13.87
C GLU A 301 -10.41 17.95 -12.38
N THR A 302 -9.27 18.24 -11.73
CA THR A 302 -9.10 18.06 -10.28
C THR A 302 -10.05 18.93 -9.47
N GLY A 303 -10.28 20.18 -9.88
CA GLY A 303 -11.25 21.06 -9.21
C GLY A 303 -12.68 20.51 -9.28
N ALA A 304 -13.09 20.04 -10.45
CA ALA A 304 -14.42 19.43 -10.63
C ALA A 304 -14.60 18.13 -9.82
N ILE A 305 -13.56 17.27 -9.79
CA ILE A 305 -13.59 16.03 -8.98
C ILE A 305 -13.63 16.37 -7.49
N SER A 306 -12.91 17.41 -7.04
CA SER A 306 -12.92 17.86 -5.64
C SER A 306 -14.31 18.35 -5.22
N GLY A 307 -15.00 19.15 -6.04
CA GLY A 307 -16.37 19.59 -5.75
C GLY A 307 -17.35 18.42 -5.59
N ARG A 308 -17.25 17.42 -6.48
CA ARG A 308 -18.05 16.18 -6.34
C ARG A 308 -17.73 15.40 -5.07
N PHE A 309 -16.50 15.48 -4.58
CA PHE A 309 -16.08 14.82 -3.35
C PHE A 309 -16.76 15.45 -2.12
N GLU A 310 -16.88 16.78 -2.10
CA GLU A 310 -17.62 17.52 -1.06
C GLU A 310 -19.10 17.16 -1.06
N ASP A 311 -19.73 17.08 -2.24
CA ASP A 311 -21.14 16.65 -2.39
C ASP A 311 -21.37 15.24 -1.84
N VAL A 312 -20.47 14.30 -2.14
CA VAL A 312 -20.54 12.92 -1.65
C VAL A 312 -20.35 12.88 -0.13
N HIS A 313 -19.44 13.69 0.42
CA HIS A 313 -19.28 13.82 1.87
C HIS A 313 -20.54 14.32 2.56
N HIS A 314 -21.15 15.40 2.05
CA HIS A 314 -22.41 15.92 2.56
C HIS A 314 -23.53 14.88 2.49
N ARG A 315 -23.62 14.10 1.41
CA ARG A 315 -24.59 12.98 1.30
C ARG A 315 -24.35 11.90 2.36
N ILE A 316 -23.09 11.51 2.60
CA ILE A 316 -22.74 10.51 3.62
C ILE A 316 -23.17 11.00 5.01
N ASP A 317 -22.89 12.26 5.34
CA ASP A 317 -23.24 12.81 6.65
C ASP A 317 -24.75 12.95 6.83
N ASN A 318 -25.48 13.36 5.79
CA ASN A 318 -26.95 13.34 5.80
C ASN A 318 -27.49 11.92 6.03
N PHE A 319 -26.95 10.90 5.36
CA PHE A 319 -27.38 9.52 5.61
C PHE A 319 -27.04 9.03 7.01
N ARG A 320 -25.87 9.41 7.56
CA ARG A 320 -25.50 9.05 8.95
C ARG A 320 -26.49 9.64 9.95
N GLU A 321 -26.90 10.89 9.76
CA GLU A 321 -27.88 11.52 10.64
C GLU A 321 -29.25 10.83 10.52
N ASN A 322 -29.68 10.53 9.29
CA ASN A 322 -30.90 9.76 9.04
C ASN A 322 -30.87 8.35 9.66
N VAL A 323 -29.71 7.68 9.70
CA VAL A 323 -29.55 6.40 10.40
C VAL A 323 -29.67 6.58 11.92
N ARG A 324 -29.10 7.64 12.50
CA ARG A 324 -29.23 7.91 13.93
C ARG A 324 -30.68 8.15 14.32
N THR A 325 -31.38 9.02 13.60
CA THR A 325 -32.79 9.35 13.88
C THR A 325 -33.68 8.12 13.72
N ALA A 326 -33.55 7.35 12.63
CA ALA A 326 -34.32 6.12 12.43
C ALA A 326 -33.98 5.03 13.45
N SER A 327 -32.73 4.95 13.91
CA SER A 327 -32.32 4.00 14.96
C SER A 327 -32.96 4.34 16.30
N LEU A 328 -33.02 5.63 16.67
CA LEU A 328 -33.70 6.07 17.89
C LEU A 328 -35.20 5.77 17.84
N GLU A 329 -35.85 6.06 16.72
CA GLU A 329 -37.26 5.75 16.48
C GLU A 329 -37.53 4.24 16.60
N ARG A 330 -36.70 3.40 15.97
CA ARG A 330 -36.79 1.93 16.08
C ARG A 330 -36.66 1.46 17.52
N SER A 331 -35.71 2.00 18.27
CA SER A 331 -35.51 1.65 19.68
C SER A 331 -36.68 2.06 20.57
N ARG A 332 -37.36 3.18 20.27
CA ARG A 332 -38.59 3.58 20.97
C ARG A 332 -39.72 2.61 20.67
N LEU A 333 -39.99 2.34 19.38
CA LEU A 333 -41.02 1.39 18.96
C LEU A 333 -40.80 -0.02 19.54
N ALA A 334 -39.55 -0.49 19.63
CA ALA A 334 -39.25 -1.78 20.26
C ALA A 334 -39.67 -1.84 21.74
N LYS A 335 -39.44 -0.75 22.48
CA LYS A 335 -39.85 -0.66 23.90
C LYS A 335 -41.36 -0.63 24.04
N ASP A 336 -42.05 0.12 23.18
CA ASP A 336 -43.51 0.24 23.22
C ASP A 336 -44.19 -1.09 22.83
N LEU A 337 -43.64 -1.82 21.86
CA LEU A 337 -44.07 -3.18 21.53
C LEU A 337 -43.90 -4.15 22.72
N CYS A 338 -42.80 -4.07 23.46
CA CYS A 338 -42.63 -4.88 24.68
C CYS A 338 -43.70 -4.56 25.72
N LYS A 339 -43.93 -3.28 26.02
CA LYS A 339 -44.98 -2.87 26.98
C LYS A 339 -46.36 -3.34 26.57
N LEU A 340 -46.69 -3.21 25.27
CA LEU A 340 -48.01 -3.59 24.77
C LEU A 340 -48.20 -5.11 24.79
N ARG A 341 -47.16 -5.88 24.48
CA ARG A 341 -47.17 -7.35 24.65
C ARG A 341 -47.37 -7.76 26.10
N ASP A 342 -46.68 -7.10 27.03
CA ASP A 342 -46.81 -7.38 28.47
C ASP A 342 -48.22 -7.01 28.95
N HIS A 343 -48.80 -5.91 28.46
CA HIS A 343 -50.19 -5.52 28.73
C HIS A 343 -51.21 -6.55 28.21
N ILE A 344 -51.03 -7.06 26.97
CA ILE A 344 -51.87 -8.14 26.42
C ILE A 344 -51.78 -9.39 27.30
N THR A 345 -50.57 -9.74 27.75
CA THR A 345 -50.35 -10.92 28.60
C THR A 345 -51.09 -10.78 29.93
N MET A 346 -51.03 -9.60 30.56
CA MET A 346 -51.77 -9.29 31.78
C MET A 346 -53.29 -9.39 31.58
N LEU A 347 -53.84 -8.80 30.51
CA LEU A 347 -55.28 -8.92 30.21
C LEU A 347 -55.71 -10.38 29.97
N GLN A 348 -54.86 -11.19 29.34
CA GLN A 348 -55.12 -12.62 29.15
C GLN A 348 -55.10 -13.41 30.46
N GLU A 349 -54.28 -13.02 31.42
CA GLU A 349 -54.26 -13.60 32.78
C GLU A 349 -55.51 -13.22 33.56
N GLU A 350 -55.93 -11.95 33.54
CA GLU A 350 -57.19 -11.48 34.12
C GLU A 350 -58.40 -12.19 33.50
N MET A 351 -58.39 -12.42 32.18
CA MET A 351 -59.44 -13.20 31.53
C MET A 351 -59.47 -14.65 32.03
N LYS A 352 -58.32 -15.26 32.34
CA LYS A 352 -58.26 -16.62 32.88
C LYS A 352 -58.67 -16.70 34.34
N THR A 353 -58.44 -15.66 35.15
CA THR A 353 -58.97 -15.61 36.52
C THR A 353 -60.49 -15.52 36.47
N GLU A 354 -61.01 -14.62 35.65
CA GLU A 354 -62.45 -14.39 35.56
C GLU A 354 -63.21 -15.61 35.00
N GLN A 355 -62.61 -16.34 34.04
CA GLN A 355 -63.16 -17.61 33.58
C GLN A 355 -63.21 -18.69 34.66
N ARG A 356 -62.23 -18.73 35.58
CA ARG A 356 -62.25 -19.65 36.73
C ARG A 356 -63.34 -19.26 37.72
N ASP A 357 -63.54 -17.97 37.94
CA ASP A 357 -64.58 -17.48 38.84
C ASP A 357 -65.98 -17.80 38.30
N ILE A 358 -66.23 -17.63 36.99
CA ILE A 358 -67.45 -18.12 36.33
C ILE A 358 -67.66 -19.62 36.56
N GLN A 359 -66.62 -20.45 36.43
CA GLN A 359 -66.72 -21.89 36.67
C GLN A 359 -67.05 -22.20 38.13
N ASN A 360 -66.44 -21.48 39.07
CA ASN A 360 -66.71 -21.62 40.50
C ASN A 360 -68.16 -21.23 40.84
N ILE A 361 -68.66 -20.09 40.34
CA ILE A 361 -70.03 -19.64 40.56
C ILE A 361 -71.03 -20.64 39.96
N ARG A 362 -70.78 -21.15 38.74
CA ARG A 362 -71.61 -22.20 38.13
C ARG A 362 -71.63 -23.48 38.96
N ALA A 363 -70.49 -23.91 39.50
CA ALA A 363 -70.44 -25.09 40.37
C ALA A 363 -71.22 -24.87 41.69
N GLN A 364 -71.17 -23.65 42.24
CA GLN A 364 -71.97 -23.27 43.41
C GLN A 364 -73.47 -23.24 43.11
N LEU A 365 -73.88 -22.69 41.96
CA LEU A 365 -75.27 -22.72 41.50
C LEU A 365 -75.81 -24.15 41.38
N VAL A 366 -75.07 -25.05 40.72
CA VAL A 366 -75.47 -26.48 40.62
C VAL A 366 -75.61 -27.12 42.00
N LYS A 367 -74.71 -26.79 42.94
CA LYS A 367 -74.79 -27.30 44.31
C LYS A 367 -76.01 -26.73 45.07
N ALA A 368 -76.30 -25.44 44.90
CA ALA A 368 -77.46 -24.79 45.49
C ALA A 368 -78.77 -25.36 44.91
N GLU A 369 -78.88 -25.56 43.59
CA GLU A 369 -80.02 -26.22 42.94
C GLU A 369 -80.27 -27.66 43.42
N MET A 370 -79.20 -28.40 43.74
CA MET A 370 -79.34 -29.73 44.34
C MET A 370 -79.86 -29.68 45.78
N ASN A 371 -79.51 -28.62 46.53
CA ASN A 371 -79.91 -28.41 47.92
C ASN A 371 -81.30 -27.78 48.09
N THR A 372 -81.76 -26.95 47.15
CA THR A 372 -83.09 -26.29 47.18
C THR A 372 -84.25 -27.29 47.11
N LYS A 373 -84.00 -28.56 46.75
CA LYS A 373 -84.97 -29.67 46.94
C LYS A 373 -85.30 -29.94 48.42
N TYR A 374 -84.53 -29.39 49.36
CA TYR A 374 -84.62 -29.65 50.80
C TYR A 374 -84.66 -28.38 51.69
N SER A 375 -84.56 -27.16 51.13
CA SER A 375 -84.60 -25.88 51.86
C SER A 375 -84.96 -24.69 50.93
N ASP A 376 -85.58 -23.64 51.48
CA ASP A 376 -86.10 -22.46 50.75
C ASP A 376 -85.00 -21.40 50.49
N GLU A 377 -83.93 -21.77 49.75
CA GLU A 377 -82.72 -20.93 49.49
C GLU A 377 -82.81 -20.03 48.23
N LYS A 378 -84.00 -19.53 47.89
CA LYS A 378 -84.25 -18.81 46.62
C LYS A 378 -83.51 -17.47 46.47
N GLU A 379 -83.18 -16.79 47.58
CA GLU A 379 -82.43 -15.52 47.54
C GLU A 379 -80.93 -15.74 47.27
N MET A 380 -80.36 -16.85 47.74
CA MET A 380 -78.93 -17.16 47.58
C MET A 380 -78.60 -17.56 46.14
N THR A 381 -79.51 -18.29 45.46
CA THR A 381 -79.38 -18.58 44.03
C THR A 381 -79.43 -17.31 43.18
N LYS A 382 -80.27 -16.34 43.53
CA LYS A 382 -80.39 -15.08 42.78
C LYS A 382 -79.11 -14.23 42.85
N LEU A 383 -78.46 -14.15 44.02
CA LEU A 383 -77.17 -13.47 44.16
C LEU A 383 -76.08 -14.12 43.29
N LEU A 384 -76.05 -15.45 43.23
CA LEU A 384 -75.10 -16.17 42.37
C LEU A 384 -75.39 -15.98 40.87
N GLU A 385 -76.66 -15.82 40.48
CA GLU A 385 -77.05 -15.48 39.11
C GLU A 385 -76.59 -14.06 38.73
N ASP A 386 -76.79 -13.08 39.62
CA ASP A 386 -76.33 -11.70 39.42
C ASP A 386 -74.78 -11.63 39.33
N ASP A 387 -74.06 -12.33 40.23
CA ASP A 387 -72.60 -12.43 40.20
C ASP A 387 -72.08 -13.12 38.92
N LEU A 388 -72.81 -14.12 38.43
CA LEU A 388 -72.49 -14.80 37.18
C LEU A 388 -72.67 -13.87 35.99
N GLU A 389 -73.76 -13.10 35.94
CA GLU A 389 -74.02 -12.13 34.88
C GLU A 389 -72.92 -11.06 34.84
N ASP A 390 -72.54 -10.53 35.99
CA ASP A 390 -71.46 -9.55 36.14
C ASP A 390 -70.11 -10.10 35.67
N SER A 391 -69.76 -11.33 36.09
CA SER A 391 -68.49 -11.95 35.69
C SER A 391 -68.45 -12.29 34.19
N VAL A 392 -69.59 -12.68 33.61
CA VAL A 392 -69.73 -12.85 32.15
C VAL A 392 -69.54 -11.51 31.43
N HIS A 393 -70.14 -10.42 31.92
CA HIS A 393 -69.95 -9.08 31.37
C HIS A 393 -68.47 -8.66 31.42
N ARG A 394 -67.78 -8.86 32.56
CA ARG A 394 -66.33 -8.60 32.70
C ARG A 394 -65.51 -9.42 31.68
N CYS A 395 -65.83 -10.69 31.48
CA CYS A 395 -65.19 -11.51 30.45
C CYS A 395 -65.40 -10.96 29.03
N THR A 396 -66.61 -10.52 28.68
CA THR A 396 -66.86 -9.92 27.36
C THR A 396 -66.10 -8.61 27.16
N HIS A 397 -65.96 -7.80 28.21
CA HIS A 397 -65.17 -6.58 28.21
C HIS A 397 -63.68 -6.87 28.00
N LEU A 398 -63.11 -7.80 28.77
CA LEU A 398 -61.70 -8.22 28.64
C LEU A 398 -61.39 -8.75 27.24
N ARG A 399 -62.30 -9.51 26.61
CA ARG A 399 -62.12 -9.96 25.22
C ARG A 399 -62.02 -8.81 24.22
N LYS A 400 -62.84 -7.76 24.40
CA LYS A 400 -62.79 -6.55 23.55
C LYS A 400 -61.48 -5.78 23.75
N GLU A 401 -61.05 -5.61 24.99
CA GLU A 401 -59.78 -4.94 25.32
C GLU A 401 -58.57 -5.71 24.79
N ILE A 402 -58.54 -7.04 24.94
CA ILE A 402 -57.48 -7.90 24.35
C ILE A 402 -57.45 -7.73 22.83
N SER A 403 -58.62 -7.80 22.16
CA SER A 403 -58.69 -7.66 20.71
C SER A 403 -58.19 -6.29 20.23
N LYS A 404 -58.52 -5.22 20.97
CA LYS A 404 -58.06 -3.86 20.71
C LYS A 404 -56.54 -3.72 20.91
N ALA A 405 -56.00 -4.24 22.00
CA ALA A 405 -54.57 -4.22 22.28
C ALA A 405 -53.77 -5.04 21.26
N GLU A 406 -54.29 -6.20 20.83
CA GLU A 406 -53.69 -7.01 19.76
C GLU A 406 -53.68 -6.29 18.41
N GLN A 407 -54.73 -5.54 18.09
CA GLN A 407 -54.78 -4.71 16.88
C GLN A 407 -53.73 -3.59 16.94
N GLU A 408 -53.65 -2.87 18.05
CA GLU A 408 -52.63 -1.84 18.25
C GLU A 408 -51.21 -2.41 18.14
N TYR A 409 -50.99 -3.62 18.67
CA TYR A 409 -49.71 -4.32 18.57
C TYR A 409 -49.34 -4.61 17.12
N LYS A 410 -50.29 -5.11 16.31
CA LYS A 410 -50.07 -5.34 14.88
C LYS A 410 -49.72 -4.04 14.14
N GLU A 411 -50.42 -2.95 14.42
CA GLU A 411 -50.16 -1.65 13.80
C GLU A 411 -48.77 -1.10 14.17
N GLN A 412 -48.39 -1.15 15.45
CA GLN A 412 -47.06 -0.75 15.88
C GLN A 412 -45.98 -1.66 15.28
N MET A 413 -46.24 -2.95 15.13
CA MET A 413 -45.31 -3.89 14.51
C MET A 413 -45.08 -3.56 13.04
N ILE A 414 -46.11 -3.16 12.29
CA ILE A 414 -45.96 -2.69 10.90
C ILE A 414 -45.07 -1.45 10.85
N ARG A 415 -45.28 -0.48 11.75
CA ARG A 415 -44.44 0.74 11.84
C ARG A 415 -42.98 0.39 12.17
N TYR A 416 -42.76 -0.58 13.06
CA TYR A 416 -41.43 -1.07 13.39
C TYR A 416 -40.71 -1.66 12.16
N HIS A 417 -41.39 -2.51 11.39
CA HIS A 417 -40.83 -3.08 10.16
C HIS A 417 -40.52 -2.00 9.12
N SER A 418 -41.43 -1.04 8.90
CA SER A 418 -41.22 0.10 8.00
C SER A 418 -40.02 0.96 8.41
N THR A 419 -39.85 1.19 9.71
CA THR A 419 -38.68 1.92 10.24
C THR A 419 -37.38 1.13 9.99
N ASN A 420 -37.43 -0.20 10.12
CA ASN A 420 -36.27 -1.06 9.88
C ASN A 420 -35.89 -1.15 8.38
N THR A 421 -36.88 -1.19 7.47
CA THR A 421 -36.61 -1.13 6.01
C THR A 421 -36.00 0.22 5.63
N ARG A 422 -36.49 1.33 6.20
CA ARG A 422 -35.92 2.67 6.02
C ARG A 422 -34.49 2.77 6.55
N LEU A 423 -34.19 2.16 7.69
CA LEU A 423 -32.83 2.11 8.24
C LEU A 423 -31.88 1.35 7.29
N ASN A 424 -32.34 0.22 6.74
CA ASN A 424 -31.56 -0.55 5.76
C ASN A 424 -31.37 0.18 4.43
N SER A 425 -32.34 1.00 3.97
CA SER A 425 -32.17 1.81 2.76
C SER A 425 -31.12 2.91 2.98
N PHE A 426 -31.13 3.59 4.14
CA PHE A 426 -30.09 4.58 4.46
C PHE A 426 -28.70 3.96 4.58
N ARG A 427 -28.56 2.77 5.19
CA ARG A 427 -27.28 2.04 5.23
C ARG A 427 -26.75 1.73 3.83
N ARG A 428 -27.59 1.19 2.95
CA ARG A 428 -27.22 0.97 1.54
C ARG A 428 -26.85 2.27 0.82
N GLY A 429 -27.52 3.37 1.15
CA GLY A 429 -27.17 4.71 0.65
C GLY A 429 -25.76 5.15 1.06
N ILE A 430 -25.35 4.89 2.32
CA ILE A 430 -23.99 5.15 2.79
C ILE A 430 -22.98 4.32 2.01
N ASP A 431 -23.24 3.02 1.84
CA ASP A 431 -22.30 2.12 1.15
C ASP A 431 -22.14 2.51 -0.32
N SER A 432 -23.23 2.88 -0.99
CA SER A 432 -23.20 3.41 -2.36
C SER A 432 -22.41 4.72 -2.45
N ALA A 433 -22.61 5.66 -1.53
CA ALA A 433 -21.87 6.92 -1.50
C ALA A 433 -20.37 6.72 -1.19
N ARG A 434 -20.02 5.74 -0.34
CA ARG A 434 -18.61 5.36 -0.09
C ARG A 434 -17.95 4.75 -1.33
N SER A 435 -18.68 3.91 -2.06
CA SER A 435 -18.18 3.37 -3.33
C SER A 435 -17.93 4.49 -4.36
N GLU A 436 -18.86 5.44 -4.47
CA GLU A 436 -18.68 6.64 -5.29
C GLU A 436 -17.45 7.45 -4.85
N GLN A 437 -17.26 7.65 -3.53
CA GLN A 437 -16.11 8.33 -2.97
C GLN A 437 -14.78 7.65 -3.34
N LEU A 438 -14.72 6.32 -3.27
CA LEU A 438 -13.54 5.55 -3.66
C LEU A 438 -13.23 5.72 -5.16
N SER A 439 -14.25 5.67 -6.01
CA SER A 439 -14.11 5.89 -7.47
C SER A 439 -13.59 7.30 -7.79
N LEU A 440 -14.13 8.32 -7.12
CA LEU A 440 -13.65 9.70 -7.24
C LEU A 440 -12.21 9.85 -6.76
N ASN A 441 -11.83 9.19 -5.66
CA ASN A 441 -10.46 9.24 -5.14
C ASN A 441 -9.46 8.61 -6.12
N THR A 442 -9.80 7.45 -6.70
CA THR A 442 -9.00 6.83 -7.77
C THR A 442 -8.86 7.76 -8.96
N SER A 443 -9.95 8.38 -9.41
CA SER A 443 -9.94 9.35 -10.51
C SER A 443 -9.02 10.53 -10.19
N LEU A 444 -9.14 11.13 -9.00
CA LEU A 444 -8.32 12.24 -8.53
C LEU A 444 -6.83 11.88 -8.47
N LEU A 445 -6.48 10.68 -8.02
CA LEU A 445 -5.11 10.18 -8.03
C LEU A 445 -4.55 10.10 -9.45
N THR A 446 -5.32 9.52 -10.39
CA THR A 446 -4.89 9.43 -11.79
C THR A 446 -4.71 10.80 -12.44
N THR A 447 -5.61 11.76 -12.17
CA THR A 447 -5.50 13.12 -12.71
C THR A 447 -4.30 13.85 -12.11
N ARG A 448 -4.03 13.71 -10.81
CA ARG A 448 -2.83 14.27 -10.15
C ARG A 448 -1.54 13.65 -10.69
N GLU A 449 -1.54 12.36 -10.99
CA GLU A 449 -0.37 11.71 -11.59
C GLU A 449 -0.09 12.23 -13.00
N ARG A 450 -1.14 12.43 -13.82
CA ARG A 450 -1.02 13.08 -15.14
C ARG A 450 -0.48 14.50 -15.02
N GLN A 451 -1.00 15.28 -14.08
CA GLN A 451 -0.52 16.64 -13.81
C GLN A 451 0.97 16.63 -13.45
N ARG A 452 1.42 15.76 -12.55
CA ARG A 452 2.84 15.61 -12.17
C ARG A 452 3.72 15.22 -13.36
N LYS A 453 3.24 14.34 -14.25
CA LYS A 453 3.98 13.96 -15.47
C LYS A 453 4.16 15.15 -16.41
N GLN A 454 3.09 15.94 -16.62
CA GLN A 454 3.14 17.14 -17.44
C GLN A 454 4.03 18.23 -16.82
N GLU A 455 3.96 18.43 -15.50
CA GLU A 455 4.81 19.38 -14.77
C GLU A 455 6.29 19.00 -14.87
N LYS A 456 6.63 17.71 -14.70
CA LYS A 456 8.01 17.23 -14.93
C LYS A 456 8.48 17.47 -16.36
N SER A 457 7.63 17.21 -17.35
CA SER A 457 7.94 17.47 -18.75
C SER A 457 8.15 18.96 -19.02
N PHE A 458 7.34 19.82 -18.42
CA PHE A 458 7.47 21.28 -18.52
C PHE A 458 8.77 21.76 -17.88
N ILE A 459 9.12 21.28 -16.69
CA ILE A 459 10.38 21.61 -16.02
C ILE A 459 11.58 21.19 -16.88
N ALA A 460 11.58 19.95 -17.40
CA ALA A 460 12.66 19.46 -18.27
C ALA A 460 12.79 20.28 -19.56
N ALA A 461 11.67 20.65 -20.20
CA ALA A 461 11.68 21.51 -21.37
C ALA A 461 12.20 22.93 -21.04
N ASN A 462 11.85 23.47 -19.88
CA ASN A 462 12.29 24.77 -19.42
C ASN A 462 13.79 24.78 -19.09
N ASP A 463 14.30 23.72 -18.46
CA ASP A 463 15.74 23.55 -18.21
C ASP A 463 16.52 23.46 -19.52
N ASN A 464 16.00 22.70 -20.51
CA ASN A 464 16.59 22.63 -21.84
C ASN A 464 16.60 23.99 -22.54
N PHE A 465 15.48 24.73 -22.49
CA PHE A 465 15.40 26.08 -23.04
C PHE A 465 16.44 27.03 -22.41
N ASN A 466 16.60 26.98 -21.08
CA ASN A 466 17.61 27.80 -20.38
C ASN A 466 19.05 27.40 -20.76
N LEU A 467 19.31 26.11 -20.95
CA LEU A 467 20.61 25.61 -21.38
C LEU A 467 20.94 26.08 -22.81
N LEU A 468 20.00 25.93 -23.75
CA LEU A 468 20.13 26.42 -25.12
C LEU A 468 20.34 27.95 -25.16
N ARG A 469 19.66 28.70 -24.29
CA ARG A 469 19.82 30.15 -24.16
C ARG A 469 21.23 30.54 -23.72
N GLU A 470 21.81 29.83 -22.75
CA GLU A 470 23.20 30.03 -22.33
C GLU A 470 24.21 29.62 -23.40
N GLU A 471 23.98 28.52 -24.12
CA GLU A 471 24.81 28.11 -25.25
C GLU A 471 24.77 29.12 -26.39
N LEU A 472 23.59 29.65 -26.71
CA LEU A 472 23.42 30.70 -27.70
C LEU A 472 24.18 31.97 -27.29
N ARG A 473 24.12 32.36 -26.01
CA ARG A 473 24.88 33.49 -25.47
C ARG A 473 26.39 33.28 -25.60
N LYS A 474 26.89 32.10 -25.24
CA LYS A 474 28.32 31.72 -25.39
C LYS A 474 28.73 31.73 -26.86
N SER A 475 27.94 31.13 -27.74
CA SER A 475 28.23 31.06 -29.18
C SER A 475 28.23 32.45 -29.82
N LYS A 476 27.31 33.35 -29.43
CA LYS A 476 27.31 34.76 -29.86
C LYS A 476 28.60 35.48 -29.42
N LEU A 477 29.05 35.25 -28.18
CA LEU A 477 30.32 35.81 -27.68
C LEU A 477 31.52 35.26 -28.47
N THR A 478 31.59 33.95 -28.71
CA THR A 478 32.65 33.31 -29.52
C THR A 478 32.68 33.88 -30.93
N LYS A 479 31.53 34.05 -31.58
CA LYS A 479 31.44 34.71 -32.90
C LYS A 479 32.00 36.14 -32.86
N GLN A 480 31.66 36.92 -31.84
CA GLN A 480 32.20 38.29 -31.68
C GLN A 480 33.74 38.29 -31.47
N VAL A 481 34.27 37.35 -30.69
CA VAL A 481 35.71 37.20 -30.48
C VAL A 481 36.42 36.80 -31.78
N LEU A 482 35.91 35.80 -32.50
CA LEU A 482 36.45 35.38 -33.80
C LEU A 482 36.43 36.54 -34.81
N LEU A 483 35.34 37.31 -34.85
CA LEU A 483 35.22 38.50 -35.69
C LEU A 483 36.28 39.55 -35.32
N ARG A 484 36.49 39.85 -34.03
CA ARG A 484 37.56 40.76 -33.57
C ARG A 484 38.95 40.26 -33.93
N GLN A 485 39.22 38.96 -33.78
CA GLN A 485 40.49 38.33 -34.15
C GLN A 485 40.73 38.30 -35.67
N MET A 486 39.67 38.29 -36.48
CA MET A 486 39.74 38.44 -37.93
C MET A 486 39.95 39.90 -38.37
N LEU A 487 39.45 40.86 -37.59
CA LEU A 487 39.54 42.30 -37.88
C LEU A 487 40.79 42.97 -37.30
N GLN A 488 41.54 42.33 -36.39
CA GLN A 488 42.83 42.84 -35.90
C GLN A 488 43.86 42.89 -37.05
N PRO A 489 44.33 44.08 -37.47
CA PRO A 489 45.44 44.19 -38.40
C PRO A 489 46.75 43.87 -37.65
N ARG A 490 47.54 42.95 -38.22
CA ARG A 490 49.01 42.72 -38.24
C ARG A 490 50.00 43.57 -37.40
N ASN A 491 49.59 44.20 -36.30
CA ASN A 491 50.41 45.17 -35.56
C ASN A 491 51.03 44.59 -34.27
N GLU A 492 50.60 43.42 -33.80
CA GLU A 492 51.16 42.81 -32.57
C GLU A 492 52.33 41.84 -32.84
N GLU A 493 52.37 41.15 -33.98
CA GLU A 493 53.51 40.28 -34.33
C GLU A 493 54.73 41.09 -34.80
N THR A 494 54.52 42.17 -35.57
CA THR A 494 55.59 43.11 -35.96
C THR A 494 56.16 43.89 -34.78
N ALA A 495 55.37 44.14 -33.72
CA ALA A 495 55.86 44.76 -32.49
C ALA A 495 56.70 43.81 -31.62
N ARG A 496 56.47 42.49 -31.69
CA ARG A 496 57.31 41.48 -30.99
C ARG A 496 58.59 41.16 -31.75
N GLU A 497 58.57 41.14 -33.08
CA GLU A 497 59.79 41.03 -33.90
C GLU A 497 60.68 42.27 -33.84
N LYS A 498 60.09 43.49 -33.78
CA LYS A 498 60.85 44.72 -33.54
C LYS A 498 61.43 44.83 -32.13
N LYS A 499 60.86 44.17 -31.12
CA LYS A 499 61.45 44.12 -29.77
C LYS A 499 62.59 43.09 -29.63
N ARG A 500 62.64 42.07 -30.48
CA ARG A 500 63.78 41.13 -30.52
C ARG A 500 64.99 41.68 -31.28
N THR A 501 64.78 42.52 -32.28
CA THR A 501 65.87 43.19 -33.02
C THR A 501 66.48 44.40 -32.31
N VAL A 502 65.89 44.85 -31.19
CA VAL A 502 66.39 45.98 -30.38
C VAL A 502 67.13 45.51 -29.11
N LEU A 503 67.27 44.19 -28.90
CA LEU A 503 68.04 43.62 -27.78
C LEU A 503 69.39 43.00 -28.21
N ASP A 504 69.76 43.11 -29.49
CA ASP A 504 71.06 42.66 -30.05
C ASP A 504 71.87 43.83 -30.66
N ILE A 505 71.72 45.04 -30.10
CA ILE A 505 72.67 46.16 -30.20
C ILE A 505 72.94 46.62 -28.77
#